data_AF-I6Z8Z1-F1
#
_entry.id   AF-I6Z8Z1-F1
#
_cell.length_a   1.000
_cell.length_b   1.000
_cell.length_c   1.000
_cell.angle_alpha   90.00
_cell.angle_beta   90.00
_cell.angle_gamma   90.00
#
_symmetry.space_group_name_H-M   'P 1'
#
loop_
_entity.id
_entity.type
_entity.pdbx_description
1 polymer ?
#
loop_
_entity_poly.entity_id
_entity_poly.type
_entity_poly.pdbx_seq_one_letter_code
_entity_poly.pdbx_strand_id
1 'polypeptide(L)'
;MKIIKFIIGLIVVFTLNNIEAQKALTEEEKNKIITYLDSVNSTKCTDAIDAVAKYKIVEALPKVENNFWNSDLGDKPLFLYALRELHSTKAYDIAKKYLDSVNTYYEREGRDTTYIYEDKSFAIEILFDNRDFSYSEYVMNLMCCDERRYNTAIPLLTYIIRYDSINSQRALDLLINTALNEEIEDARFSAIFYLEWLKEKESIPILINIMEKEKDESIKDYVLVKYFYKKYKGPEINKALREQLPKEINKINKIWGARILLRRYGSPTDYNIVKETMEKETDSETKKSLQIELKDYRTPRPDSGETPQSMIDSLISYNNQCYELGWLSYEWVWNINKTQLENARLMLNTGYPSSTAIILQAYENWVNTAKGYGWINEDAYRFLYYYSVYLRERL
;
A
#
# COMPACT_ATOMS: atom_id res chain seq x y z
N MET A 1 -21.13 -35.51 -3.54
CA MET A 1 -22.21 -34.50 -3.71
C MET A 1 -21.81 -33.07 -3.32
N LYS A 2 -21.09 -32.83 -2.20
CA LYS A 2 -20.63 -31.47 -1.80
C LYS A 2 -19.67 -30.82 -2.81
N ILE A 3 -18.74 -31.58 -3.39
CA ILE A 3 -17.77 -31.08 -4.38
C ILE A 3 -18.46 -30.63 -5.68
N ILE A 4 -19.45 -31.40 -6.17
CA ILE A 4 -20.21 -31.03 -7.38
C ILE A 4 -20.99 -29.73 -7.17
N LYS A 5 -21.62 -29.54 -6.00
CA LYS A 5 -22.31 -28.28 -5.67
C LYS A 5 -21.35 -27.09 -5.57
N PHE A 6 -20.13 -27.30 -5.08
CA PHE A 6 -19.09 -26.27 -5.02
C PHE A 6 -18.59 -25.88 -6.43
N ILE A 7 -18.34 -26.87 -7.30
CA ILE A 7 -17.93 -26.62 -8.70
C ILE A 7 -19.04 -25.89 -9.46
N ILE A 8 -20.30 -26.29 -9.32
CA ILE A 8 -21.45 -25.60 -9.94
C ILE A 8 -21.56 -24.17 -9.40
N GLY A 9 -21.35 -23.94 -8.10
CA GLY A 9 -21.33 -22.59 -7.51
C GLY A 9 -20.23 -21.70 -8.10
N LEU A 10 -19.01 -22.24 -8.28
CA LEU A 10 -17.89 -21.54 -8.91
C LEU A 10 -18.17 -21.19 -10.38
N ILE A 11 -18.74 -22.14 -11.14
CA ILE A 11 -19.14 -21.91 -12.53
C ILE A 11 -20.20 -20.80 -12.60
N VAL A 12 -21.21 -20.83 -11.73
CA VAL A 12 -22.28 -19.81 -11.69
C VAL A 12 -21.71 -18.44 -11.35
N VAL A 13 -20.81 -18.31 -10.37
CA VAL A 13 -20.16 -17.04 -10.03
C VAL A 13 -19.27 -16.52 -11.17
N PHE A 14 -18.52 -17.39 -11.85
CA PHE A 14 -17.75 -17.01 -13.04
C PHE A 14 -18.65 -16.54 -14.19
N THR A 15 -19.78 -17.22 -14.42
CA THR A 15 -20.74 -16.80 -15.46
C THR A 15 -21.44 -15.49 -15.11
N LEU A 16 -21.79 -15.25 -13.85
CA LEU A 16 -22.47 -14.01 -13.42
C LEU A 16 -21.54 -12.79 -13.45
N ASN A 17 -20.26 -12.95 -13.08
CA ASN A 17 -19.26 -11.87 -13.20
C ASN A 17 -18.98 -11.51 -14.67
N ASN A 18 -19.05 -12.48 -15.59
CA ASN A 18 -19.01 -12.18 -17.02
C ASN A 18 -20.26 -11.43 -17.51
N ILE A 19 -21.44 -11.67 -16.91
CA ILE A 19 -22.68 -11.00 -17.29
C ILE A 19 -22.72 -9.53 -16.83
N GLU A 20 -22.15 -9.17 -15.66
CA GLU A 20 -22.12 -7.77 -15.22
C GLU A 20 -21.12 -6.89 -15.97
N ALA A 21 -20.02 -7.46 -16.47
CA ALA A 21 -19.12 -6.79 -17.42
C ALA A 21 -19.77 -6.60 -18.80
N GLN A 22 -20.72 -7.48 -19.15
CA GLN A 22 -21.59 -7.39 -20.32
C GLN A 22 -22.90 -6.66 -20.03
N LYS A 23 -22.89 -5.54 -19.31
CA LYS A 23 -24.04 -4.62 -19.34
C LYS A 23 -24.05 -3.86 -20.67
N ALA A 24 -24.96 -4.18 -21.58
CA ALA A 24 -24.65 -5.14 -22.65
C ALA A 24 -24.58 -4.32 -23.93
N LEU A 25 -23.45 -4.35 -24.64
CA LEU A 25 -23.45 -3.93 -26.03
C LEU A 25 -24.52 -4.76 -26.76
N THR A 26 -25.41 -4.08 -27.47
CA THR A 26 -26.36 -4.73 -28.37
C THR A 26 -25.59 -5.53 -29.42
N GLU A 27 -26.23 -6.56 -29.99
CA GLU A 27 -25.61 -7.34 -31.07
C GLU A 27 -25.26 -6.45 -32.29
N GLU A 28 -26.01 -5.38 -32.51
CA GLU A 28 -25.68 -4.37 -33.53
C GLU A 28 -24.37 -3.64 -33.20
N GLU A 29 -24.20 -3.20 -31.96
CA GLU A 29 -22.97 -2.54 -31.51
C GLU A 29 -21.76 -3.47 -31.55
N LYS A 30 -21.91 -4.73 -31.13
CA LYS A 30 -20.84 -5.74 -31.26
C LYS A 30 -20.45 -5.94 -32.72
N ASN A 31 -21.43 -6.14 -33.61
CA ASN A 31 -21.17 -6.34 -35.03
C ASN A 31 -20.49 -5.11 -35.66
N LYS A 32 -20.87 -3.91 -35.23
CA LYS A 32 -20.22 -2.66 -35.65
C LYS A 32 -18.75 -2.62 -35.22
N ILE A 33 -18.45 -2.95 -33.96
CA ILE A 33 -17.07 -3.03 -33.44
C ILE A 33 -16.28 -4.09 -34.21
N ILE A 34 -16.82 -5.30 -34.39
CA ILE A 34 -16.17 -6.38 -35.14
C ILE A 34 -15.89 -5.94 -36.57
N THR A 35 -16.82 -5.23 -37.22
CA THR A 35 -16.63 -4.70 -38.59
C THR A 35 -15.48 -3.70 -38.63
N TYR A 36 -15.33 -2.85 -37.62
CA TYR A 36 -14.25 -1.87 -37.56
C TYR A 36 -12.84 -2.46 -37.40
N LEU A 37 -12.71 -3.73 -37.01
CA LEU A 37 -11.41 -4.43 -37.05
C LEU A 37 -10.83 -4.58 -38.47
N ASP A 38 -11.64 -4.43 -39.53
CA ASP A 38 -11.15 -4.38 -40.93
C ASP A 38 -10.99 -2.95 -41.46
N SER A 39 -11.13 -1.93 -40.60
CA SER A 39 -11.06 -0.55 -41.07
C SER A 39 -9.65 -0.20 -41.52
N VAL A 40 -9.52 0.36 -42.72
CA VAL A 40 -8.27 1.01 -43.18
C VAL A 40 -7.96 2.31 -42.42
N ASN A 41 -8.91 2.80 -41.62
CA ASN A 41 -8.69 3.91 -40.71
C ASN A 41 -8.10 3.35 -39.41
N SER A 42 -6.82 3.60 -39.17
CA SER A 42 -6.09 3.07 -38.01
C SER A 42 -6.79 3.40 -36.70
N THR A 43 -7.22 4.65 -36.47
CA THR A 43 -7.95 5.04 -35.26
C THR A 43 -9.19 4.19 -35.01
N LYS A 44 -10.01 3.94 -36.05
CA LYS A 44 -11.20 3.07 -35.91
C LYS A 44 -10.83 1.62 -35.59
N CYS A 45 -9.74 1.12 -36.17
CA CYS A 45 -9.23 -0.22 -35.89
C CYS A 45 -8.74 -0.30 -34.44
N THR A 46 -7.87 0.61 -33.99
CA THR A 46 -7.38 0.76 -32.62
C THR A 46 -8.54 0.80 -31.62
N ASP A 47 -9.52 1.70 -31.82
CA ASP A 47 -10.71 1.83 -30.96
C ASP A 47 -11.52 0.51 -30.91
N ALA A 48 -11.59 -0.20 -32.03
CA ALA A 48 -12.28 -1.48 -32.10
C ALA A 48 -11.54 -2.59 -31.36
N ILE A 49 -10.21 -2.66 -31.45
CA ILE A 49 -9.40 -3.64 -30.72
C ILE A 49 -9.55 -3.43 -29.21
N ASP A 50 -9.45 -2.18 -28.75
CA ASP A 50 -9.64 -1.82 -27.35
C ASP A 50 -11.04 -2.16 -26.85
N ALA A 51 -12.08 -1.87 -27.65
CA ALA A 51 -13.45 -2.23 -27.32
C ALA A 51 -13.63 -3.76 -27.24
N VAL A 52 -13.04 -4.52 -28.17
CA VAL A 52 -13.08 -5.99 -28.15
C VAL A 52 -12.47 -6.53 -26.86
N ALA A 53 -11.30 -6.03 -26.46
CA ALA A 53 -10.64 -6.46 -25.23
C ALA A 53 -11.44 -6.05 -23.99
N LYS A 54 -11.82 -4.77 -23.89
CA LYS A 54 -12.55 -4.19 -22.74
C LYS A 54 -13.89 -4.86 -22.49
N TYR A 55 -14.67 -5.11 -23.55
CA TYR A 55 -16.00 -5.73 -23.45
C TYR A 55 -15.99 -7.24 -23.67
N LYS A 56 -14.80 -7.84 -23.84
CA LYS A 56 -14.59 -9.29 -24.02
C LYS A 56 -15.50 -9.89 -25.12
N ILE A 57 -15.50 -9.26 -26.30
CA ILE A 57 -16.31 -9.66 -27.45
C ILE A 57 -15.71 -10.93 -28.09
N VAL A 58 -16.04 -12.10 -27.55
CA VAL A 58 -15.50 -13.40 -27.97
C VAL A 58 -15.80 -13.76 -29.43
N GLU A 59 -16.89 -13.25 -30.00
CA GLU A 59 -17.26 -13.41 -31.41
C GLU A 59 -16.23 -12.76 -32.36
N ALA A 60 -15.47 -11.78 -31.87
CA ALA A 60 -14.41 -11.11 -32.63
C ALA A 60 -13.14 -11.97 -32.76
N LEU A 61 -12.99 -13.03 -31.96
CA LEU A 61 -11.72 -13.74 -31.80
C LEU A 61 -11.10 -14.24 -33.12
N PRO A 62 -11.83 -14.90 -34.04
CA PRO A 62 -11.25 -15.34 -35.31
C PRO A 62 -10.68 -14.18 -36.13
N LYS A 63 -11.30 -13.00 -36.03
CA LYS A 63 -10.89 -11.80 -36.75
C LYS A 63 -9.67 -11.13 -36.12
N VAL A 64 -9.62 -11.07 -34.79
CA VAL A 64 -8.44 -10.63 -34.03
C VAL A 64 -7.23 -11.50 -34.38
N GLU A 65 -7.40 -12.82 -34.41
CA GLU A 65 -6.33 -13.77 -34.77
C GLU A 65 -5.83 -13.59 -36.22
N ASN A 66 -6.75 -13.39 -37.17
CA ASN A 66 -6.40 -13.23 -38.58
C ASN A 66 -5.79 -11.86 -38.88
N ASN A 67 -6.27 -10.79 -38.24
CA ASN A 67 -5.85 -9.43 -38.54
C ASN A 67 -4.53 -9.07 -37.84
N PHE A 68 -4.14 -9.76 -36.76
CA PHE A 68 -2.87 -9.51 -36.06
C PHE A 68 -1.66 -9.44 -37.00
N TRP A 69 -1.53 -10.36 -37.96
CA TRP A 69 -0.36 -10.38 -38.86
C TRP A 69 -0.42 -9.31 -39.94
N ASN A 70 -1.64 -8.89 -40.32
CA ASN A 70 -1.88 -7.90 -41.36
C ASN A 70 -1.98 -6.46 -40.82
N SER A 71 -2.03 -6.29 -39.50
CA SER A 71 -2.09 -4.97 -38.86
C SER A 71 -0.76 -4.23 -38.94
N ASP A 72 -0.84 -2.91 -38.79
CA ASP A 72 0.33 -2.07 -38.59
C ASP A 72 1.08 -2.49 -37.33
N LEU A 73 2.41 -2.31 -37.33
CA LEU A 73 3.28 -2.69 -36.22
C LEU A 73 2.84 -2.06 -34.89
N GLY A 74 2.36 -0.80 -34.92
CA GLY A 74 1.88 -0.10 -33.73
C GLY A 74 0.59 -0.66 -33.12
N ASP A 75 -0.23 -1.37 -33.90
CA ASP A 75 -1.48 -1.97 -33.39
C ASP A 75 -1.27 -3.40 -32.84
N LYS A 76 -0.15 -4.05 -33.18
CA LYS A 76 0.13 -5.44 -32.77
C LYS A 76 0.09 -5.65 -31.24
N PRO A 77 0.62 -4.76 -30.39
CA PRO A 77 0.47 -4.88 -28.94
C PRO A 77 -0.99 -4.93 -28.48
N LEU A 78 -1.87 -4.12 -29.08
CA LEU A 78 -3.29 -4.10 -28.76
C LEU A 78 -3.99 -5.39 -29.18
N PHE A 79 -3.64 -5.93 -30.35
CA PHE A 79 -4.14 -7.24 -30.76
C PHE A 79 -3.67 -8.36 -29.81
N LEU A 80 -2.42 -8.35 -29.34
CA LEU A 80 -1.94 -9.30 -28.33
C LEU A 80 -2.72 -9.18 -27.03
N TYR A 81 -2.95 -7.94 -26.57
CA TYR A 81 -3.79 -7.68 -25.40
C TYR A 81 -5.21 -8.23 -25.59
N ALA A 82 -5.85 -7.98 -26.74
CA ALA A 82 -7.17 -8.53 -27.04
C ALA A 82 -7.17 -10.06 -27.09
N LEU A 83 -6.17 -10.70 -27.72
CA LEU A 83 -6.04 -12.16 -27.75
C LEU A 83 -5.92 -12.76 -26.34
N ARG A 84 -5.19 -12.09 -25.45
CA ARG A 84 -5.04 -12.48 -24.06
C ARG A 84 -6.35 -12.36 -23.28
N GLU A 85 -7.01 -11.21 -23.36
CA GLU A 85 -8.30 -10.95 -22.66
C GLU A 85 -9.43 -11.86 -23.13
N LEU A 86 -9.41 -12.25 -24.41
CA LEU A 86 -10.35 -13.22 -24.99
C LEU A 86 -9.95 -14.68 -24.74
N HIS A 87 -8.83 -14.92 -24.05
CA HIS A 87 -8.27 -16.25 -23.79
C HIS A 87 -8.09 -17.10 -25.08
N SER A 88 -7.57 -16.49 -26.14
CA SER A 88 -7.26 -17.19 -27.39
C SER A 88 -6.29 -18.35 -27.14
N THR A 89 -6.65 -19.54 -27.63
CA THR A 89 -5.75 -20.71 -27.62
C THR A 89 -4.52 -20.52 -28.50
N LYS A 90 -4.53 -19.55 -29.42
CA LYS A 90 -3.39 -19.22 -30.31
C LYS A 90 -2.52 -18.08 -29.77
N ALA A 91 -2.91 -17.41 -28.69
CA ALA A 91 -2.19 -16.26 -28.16
C ALA A 91 -0.72 -16.56 -27.90
N TYR A 92 -0.43 -17.71 -27.29
CA TYR A 92 0.94 -18.15 -26.99
C TYR A 92 1.81 -18.31 -28.26
N ASP A 93 1.32 -19.06 -29.26
CA ASP A 93 2.05 -19.29 -30.51
C ASP A 93 2.24 -17.99 -31.32
N ILE A 94 1.24 -17.10 -31.30
CA ILE A 94 1.31 -15.79 -31.94
C ILE A 94 2.35 -14.91 -31.24
N ALA A 95 2.31 -14.82 -29.91
CA ALA A 95 3.25 -14.05 -29.11
C ALA A 95 4.70 -14.50 -29.33
N LYS A 96 4.95 -15.82 -29.35
CA LYS A 96 6.29 -16.37 -29.61
C LYS A 96 6.82 -15.98 -30.99
N LYS A 97 6.02 -16.20 -32.04
CA LYS A 97 6.40 -15.80 -33.42
C LYS A 97 6.60 -14.29 -33.55
N TYR A 98 5.84 -13.50 -32.79
CA TYR A 98 5.99 -12.05 -32.79
C TYR A 98 7.32 -11.63 -32.15
N LEU A 99 7.70 -12.22 -31.01
CA LEU A 99 8.99 -11.97 -30.38
C LEU A 99 10.17 -12.29 -31.30
N ASP A 100 10.05 -13.34 -32.12
CA ASP A 100 11.07 -13.73 -33.10
C ASP A 100 11.19 -12.74 -34.28
N SER A 101 10.12 -12.00 -34.61
CA SER A 101 10.04 -11.18 -35.83
C SER A 101 10.04 -9.67 -35.60
N VAL A 102 9.74 -9.21 -34.38
CA VAL A 102 9.53 -7.78 -34.09
C VAL A 102 10.76 -6.91 -34.40
N ASN A 103 11.98 -7.38 -34.12
CA ASN A 103 13.21 -6.65 -34.46
C ASN A 103 13.28 -6.34 -35.97
N THR A 104 13.01 -7.34 -36.81
CA THR A 104 13.05 -7.21 -38.26
C THR A 104 11.96 -6.26 -38.78
N TYR A 105 10.79 -6.20 -38.12
CA TYR A 105 9.76 -5.22 -38.48
C TYR A 105 10.21 -3.78 -38.23
N TYR A 106 10.79 -3.50 -37.06
CA TYR A 106 11.32 -2.17 -36.74
C TYR A 106 12.44 -1.73 -37.70
N GLU A 107 13.38 -2.64 -38.00
CA GLU A 107 14.47 -2.38 -38.95
C GLU A 107 13.94 -2.07 -40.36
N ARG A 108 13.00 -2.88 -40.85
CA ARG A 108 12.44 -2.73 -42.19
C ARG A 108 11.62 -1.45 -42.34
N GLU A 109 10.89 -1.06 -41.31
CA GLU A 109 10.05 0.14 -41.34
C GLU A 109 10.79 1.42 -40.92
N GLY A 110 12.07 1.31 -40.53
CA GLY A 110 12.87 2.46 -40.08
C GLY A 110 12.29 3.14 -38.84
N ARG A 111 11.60 2.39 -37.97
CA ARG A 111 10.98 2.92 -36.76
C ARG A 111 12.00 3.08 -35.64
N ASP A 112 11.71 3.99 -34.72
CA ASP A 112 12.49 4.16 -33.49
C ASP A 112 12.45 2.86 -32.67
N THR A 113 13.63 2.26 -32.47
CA THR A 113 13.78 1.03 -31.69
C THR A 113 13.44 1.18 -30.21
N THR A 114 13.22 2.39 -29.70
CA THR A 114 12.83 2.58 -28.29
C THR A 114 11.47 1.96 -27.95
N TYR A 115 10.54 1.89 -28.91
CA TYR A 115 9.21 1.28 -28.70
C TYR A 115 9.22 -0.26 -28.73
N ILE A 116 10.31 -0.88 -29.18
CA ILE A 116 10.38 -2.34 -29.30
C ILE A 116 10.25 -3.06 -27.95
N TYR A 117 10.65 -2.39 -26.88
CA TYR A 117 10.61 -2.96 -25.53
C TYR A 117 9.18 -3.07 -25.02
N GLU A 118 8.38 -2.02 -25.24
CA GLU A 118 6.96 -1.99 -24.93
C GLU A 118 6.23 -3.07 -25.75
N ASP A 119 6.48 -3.14 -27.05
CA ASP A 119 5.84 -4.15 -27.92
C ASP A 119 6.15 -5.58 -27.51
N LYS A 120 7.41 -5.87 -27.16
CA LYS A 120 7.82 -7.19 -26.68
C LYS A 120 7.18 -7.55 -25.35
N SER A 121 6.90 -6.57 -24.50
CA SER A 121 6.39 -6.83 -23.16
C SER A 121 5.02 -7.49 -23.14
N PHE A 122 4.11 -7.09 -24.05
CA PHE A 122 2.80 -7.72 -24.18
C PHE A 122 2.91 -9.19 -24.58
N ALA A 123 3.83 -9.50 -25.50
CA ALA A 123 4.09 -10.89 -25.88
C ALA A 123 4.74 -11.68 -24.73
N ILE A 124 5.71 -11.10 -24.02
CA ILE A 124 6.35 -11.73 -22.86
C ILE A 124 5.33 -11.99 -21.75
N GLU A 125 4.40 -11.08 -21.51
CA GLU A 125 3.35 -11.27 -20.52
C GLU A 125 2.47 -12.50 -20.86
N ILE A 126 2.09 -12.66 -22.14
CA ILE A 126 1.37 -13.86 -22.61
C ILE A 126 2.20 -15.13 -22.38
N LEU A 127 3.51 -15.10 -22.64
CA LEU A 127 4.39 -16.22 -22.35
C LEU A 127 4.41 -16.55 -20.84
N PHE A 128 4.52 -15.54 -19.98
CA PHE A 128 4.54 -15.70 -18.52
C PHE A 128 3.21 -16.22 -17.95
N ASP A 129 2.07 -15.80 -18.50
CA ASP A 129 0.75 -16.36 -18.19
C ASP A 129 0.70 -17.87 -18.49
N ASN A 130 1.41 -18.31 -19.52
CA ASN A 130 1.55 -19.71 -19.92
C ASN A 130 2.71 -20.45 -19.24
N ARG A 131 3.30 -19.87 -18.17
CA ARG A 131 4.44 -20.42 -17.42
C ARG A 131 5.73 -20.59 -18.22
N ASP A 132 5.86 -19.90 -19.35
CA ASP A 132 7.08 -19.88 -20.16
C ASP A 132 7.95 -18.68 -19.76
N PHE A 133 8.92 -18.93 -18.88
CA PHE A 133 9.85 -17.91 -18.37
C PHE A 133 11.14 -17.78 -19.18
N SER A 134 11.14 -18.20 -20.46
CA SER A 134 12.33 -18.14 -21.33
C SER A 134 12.88 -16.73 -21.56
N TYR A 135 12.07 -15.68 -21.33
CA TYR A 135 12.45 -14.27 -21.45
C TYR A 135 12.72 -13.58 -20.10
N SER A 136 12.82 -14.32 -18.98
CA SER A 136 13.12 -13.73 -17.66
C SER A 136 14.41 -12.90 -17.67
N GLU A 137 15.48 -13.41 -18.28
CA GLU A 137 16.76 -12.70 -18.39
C GLU A 137 16.63 -11.41 -19.21
N TYR A 138 15.85 -11.45 -20.30
CA TYR A 138 15.58 -10.28 -21.10
C TYR A 138 14.88 -9.19 -20.28
N VAL A 139 13.82 -9.54 -19.54
CA VAL A 139 13.09 -8.60 -18.66
C VAL A 139 14.00 -8.01 -17.58
N MET A 140 14.81 -8.85 -16.92
CA MET A 140 15.74 -8.37 -15.91
C MET A 140 16.78 -7.40 -16.49
N ASN A 141 17.26 -7.64 -17.71
CA ASN A 141 18.20 -6.74 -18.38
C ASN A 141 17.56 -5.42 -18.84
N LEU A 142 16.24 -5.34 -18.98
CA LEU A 142 15.56 -4.07 -19.26
C LEU A 142 15.73 -3.08 -18.11
N MET A 143 15.86 -3.57 -16.87
CA MET A 143 16.07 -2.75 -15.68
C MET A 143 17.45 -2.05 -15.64
N CYS A 144 18.36 -2.36 -16.57
CA CYS A 144 19.72 -1.82 -16.56
C CYS A 144 19.98 -0.81 -17.69
N CYS A 145 19.01 -0.55 -18.57
CA CYS A 145 19.30 0.07 -19.87
C CYS A 145 18.74 1.47 -20.09
N ASP A 146 17.52 1.79 -19.61
CA ASP A 146 16.83 3.05 -19.96
C ASP A 146 15.62 3.30 -19.04
N GLU A 147 15.37 4.58 -18.72
CA GLU A 147 14.26 5.05 -17.89
C GLU A 147 12.88 4.62 -18.41
N ARG A 148 12.68 4.66 -19.73
CA ARG A 148 11.38 4.34 -20.33
C ARG A 148 10.98 2.88 -20.11
N ARG A 149 11.95 2.01 -19.84
CA ARG A 149 11.76 0.56 -19.75
C ARG A 149 11.28 0.11 -18.38
N TYR A 150 11.36 0.94 -17.33
CA TYR A 150 10.90 0.57 -15.99
C TYR A 150 9.40 0.29 -15.95
N ASN A 151 8.60 1.14 -16.61
CA ASN A 151 7.15 0.98 -16.68
C ASN A 151 6.74 -0.36 -17.30
N THR A 152 7.58 -0.88 -18.20
CA THR A 152 7.40 -2.16 -18.86
C THR A 152 7.95 -3.33 -18.04
N ALA A 153 9.14 -3.19 -17.50
CA ALA A 153 9.88 -4.28 -16.87
C ALA A 153 9.37 -4.58 -15.45
N ILE A 154 9.04 -3.56 -14.66
CA ILE A 154 8.63 -3.72 -13.25
C ILE A 154 7.39 -4.62 -13.12
N PRO A 155 6.28 -4.42 -13.87
CA PRO A 155 5.14 -5.33 -13.82
C PRO A 155 5.53 -6.77 -14.16
N LEU A 156 6.38 -6.98 -15.17
CA LEU A 156 6.84 -8.31 -15.59
C LEU A 156 7.74 -8.99 -14.54
N LEU A 157 8.57 -8.24 -13.80
CA LEU A 157 9.33 -8.78 -12.67
C LEU A 157 8.41 -9.44 -11.64
N THR A 158 7.18 -8.93 -11.47
CA THR A 158 6.24 -9.51 -10.49
C THR A 158 5.78 -10.92 -10.87
N TYR A 159 5.69 -11.24 -12.16
CA TYR A 159 5.43 -12.61 -12.63
C TYR A 159 6.61 -13.53 -12.32
N ILE A 160 7.83 -13.06 -12.59
CA ILE A 160 9.07 -13.81 -12.31
C ILE A 160 9.17 -14.10 -10.81
N ILE A 161 8.96 -13.10 -9.96
CA ILE A 161 9.00 -13.26 -8.50
C ILE A 161 7.99 -14.30 -8.02
N ARG A 162 6.77 -14.31 -8.58
CA ARG A 162 5.69 -15.20 -8.13
C ARG A 162 5.83 -16.62 -8.65
N TYR A 163 6.34 -16.80 -9.85
CA TYR A 163 6.10 -18.03 -10.61
C TYR A 163 7.36 -18.65 -11.22
N ASP A 164 8.45 -17.89 -11.37
CA ASP A 164 9.73 -18.42 -11.84
C ASP A 164 10.64 -18.73 -10.63
N SER A 165 10.60 -19.98 -10.15
CA SER A 165 11.39 -20.40 -8.98
C SER A 165 12.90 -20.22 -9.15
N ILE A 166 13.41 -20.15 -10.39
CA ILE A 166 14.84 -20.03 -10.66
C ILE A 166 15.29 -18.58 -10.51
N ASN A 167 14.54 -17.65 -11.11
CA ASN A 167 14.91 -16.23 -11.14
C ASN A 167 14.19 -15.36 -10.10
N SER A 168 13.27 -15.92 -9.31
CA SER A 168 12.43 -15.19 -8.36
C SER A 168 13.23 -14.29 -7.41
N GLN A 169 14.30 -14.81 -6.80
CA GLN A 169 15.11 -14.03 -5.86
C GLN A 169 15.84 -12.88 -6.55
N ARG A 170 16.45 -13.13 -7.73
CA ARG A 170 17.16 -12.09 -8.48
C ARG A 170 16.21 -10.99 -8.95
N ALA A 171 15.00 -11.36 -9.39
CA ALA A 171 13.97 -10.39 -9.77
C ALA A 171 13.50 -9.56 -8.57
N LEU A 172 13.37 -10.18 -7.39
CA LEU A 172 13.05 -9.47 -6.14
C LEU A 172 14.17 -8.51 -5.76
N ASP A 173 15.44 -8.94 -5.84
CA ASP A 173 16.59 -8.11 -5.51
C ASP A 173 16.68 -6.89 -6.45
N LEU A 174 16.40 -7.07 -7.75
CA LEU A 174 16.28 -5.96 -8.71
C LEU A 174 15.17 -5.00 -8.31
N LEU A 175 13.99 -5.50 -7.97
CA LEU A 175 12.86 -4.67 -7.58
C LEU A 175 13.14 -3.88 -6.28
N ILE A 176 13.80 -4.51 -5.29
CA ILE A 176 14.26 -3.86 -4.07
C ILE A 176 15.30 -2.78 -4.39
N ASN A 177 16.29 -3.12 -5.23
CA ASN A 177 17.33 -2.17 -5.63
C ASN A 177 16.73 -0.95 -6.34
N THR A 178 15.79 -1.15 -7.26
CA THR A 178 15.09 -0.05 -7.93
C THR A 178 14.35 0.82 -6.92
N ALA A 179 13.60 0.23 -5.97
CA ALA A 179 12.90 1.01 -4.95
C ALA A 179 13.84 1.86 -4.07
N LEU A 180 15.05 1.37 -3.79
CA LEU A 180 16.00 2.02 -2.88
C LEU A 180 16.96 2.99 -3.55
N ASN A 181 17.40 2.72 -4.79
CA ASN A 181 18.62 3.32 -5.34
C ASN A 181 18.46 3.91 -6.75
N GLU A 182 17.31 3.72 -7.41
CA GLU A 182 17.11 4.28 -8.76
C GLU A 182 17.10 5.82 -8.74
N GLU A 183 17.45 6.47 -9.85
CA GLU A 183 17.39 7.94 -9.93
C GLU A 183 16.00 8.44 -10.35
N ILE A 184 15.25 7.61 -11.09
CA ILE A 184 13.96 7.96 -11.67
C ILE A 184 12.83 7.74 -10.67
N GLU A 185 12.19 8.83 -10.27
CA GLU A 185 11.10 8.86 -9.30
C GLU A 185 9.96 7.87 -9.63
N ASP A 186 9.48 7.87 -10.88
CA ASP A 186 8.37 7.00 -11.33
C ASP A 186 8.71 5.50 -11.23
N ALA A 187 9.94 5.13 -11.56
CA ALA A 187 10.42 3.75 -11.45
C ALA A 187 10.42 3.31 -9.97
N ARG A 188 10.80 4.21 -9.06
CA ARG A 188 10.80 3.96 -7.63
C ARG A 188 9.40 3.83 -7.07
N PHE A 189 8.49 4.74 -7.40
CA PHE A 189 7.09 4.62 -6.99
C PHE A 189 6.48 3.29 -7.42
N SER A 190 6.72 2.91 -8.68
CA SER A 190 6.27 1.63 -9.23
C SER A 190 6.87 0.46 -8.47
N ALA A 191 8.20 0.46 -8.24
CA ALA A 191 8.87 -0.60 -7.51
C ALA A 191 8.35 -0.72 -6.07
N ILE A 192 8.20 0.39 -5.34
CA ILE A 192 7.63 0.42 -3.99
C ILE A 192 6.21 -0.14 -3.97
N PHE A 193 5.37 0.27 -4.93
CA PHE A 193 4.01 -0.23 -5.06
C PHE A 193 3.97 -1.75 -5.26
N TYR A 194 4.75 -2.27 -6.21
CA TYR A 194 4.76 -3.70 -6.49
C TYR A 194 5.43 -4.53 -5.39
N LEU A 195 6.46 -4.00 -4.71
CA LEU A 195 7.02 -4.65 -3.52
C LEU A 195 5.97 -4.82 -2.44
N GLU A 196 5.21 -3.77 -2.14
CA GLU A 196 4.13 -3.84 -1.16
C GLU A 196 3.06 -4.84 -1.60
N TRP A 197 2.63 -4.79 -2.85
CA TRP A 197 1.62 -5.73 -3.38
C TRP A 197 2.09 -7.20 -3.37
N LEU A 198 3.39 -7.46 -3.52
CA LEU A 198 3.95 -8.81 -3.53
C LEU A 198 4.22 -9.36 -2.13
N LYS A 199 4.69 -8.51 -1.23
CA LYS A 199 5.29 -8.91 0.06
C LYS A 199 4.48 -8.46 1.27
N GLU A 200 3.51 -7.57 1.07
CA GLU A 200 2.67 -6.99 2.11
C GLU A 200 3.52 -6.56 3.33
N LYS A 201 3.28 -7.16 4.50
CA LYS A 201 4.00 -6.85 5.74
C LYS A 201 5.50 -7.14 5.66
N GLU A 202 5.94 -8.08 4.82
CA GLU A 202 7.37 -8.35 4.61
C GLU A 202 8.09 -7.18 3.92
N SER A 203 7.35 -6.24 3.31
CA SER A 203 7.94 -5.02 2.74
C SER A 203 8.24 -3.92 3.77
N ILE A 204 7.72 -4.03 5.00
CA ILE A 204 7.86 -2.98 6.03
C ILE A 204 9.32 -2.58 6.31
N PRO A 205 10.29 -3.51 6.44
CA PRO A 205 11.70 -3.12 6.63
C PRO A 205 12.28 -2.28 5.47
N ILE A 206 11.84 -2.55 4.24
CA ILE A 206 12.26 -1.78 3.05
C ILE A 206 11.61 -0.39 3.10
N LEU A 207 10.32 -0.29 3.43
CA LEU A 207 9.62 0.99 3.57
C LEU A 207 10.23 1.86 4.68
N ILE A 208 10.65 1.26 5.80
CA ILE A 208 11.36 1.97 6.86
C ILE A 208 12.70 2.51 6.35
N ASN A 209 13.48 1.68 5.65
CA ASN A 209 14.76 2.09 5.06
C ASN A 209 14.59 3.28 4.09
N ILE A 210 13.56 3.24 3.24
CA ILE A 210 13.21 4.38 2.37
C ILE A 210 12.90 5.61 3.23
N MET A 211 12.00 5.51 4.20
CA MET A 211 11.64 6.65 5.05
C MET A 211 12.85 7.30 5.77
N GLU A 212 13.82 6.50 6.20
CA GLU A 212 15.03 6.95 6.89
C GLU A 212 16.08 7.57 5.95
N LYS A 213 16.33 6.95 4.79
CA LYS A 213 17.46 7.32 3.92
C LYS A 213 17.08 8.16 2.72
N GLU A 214 15.79 8.24 2.41
CA GLU A 214 15.32 8.91 1.21
C GLU A 214 15.60 10.40 1.24
N LYS A 215 16.11 10.92 0.10
CA LYS A 215 16.34 12.34 -0.13
C LYS A 215 15.18 12.98 -0.91
N ASP A 216 14.56 12.22 -1.80
CA ASP A 216 13.38 12.63 -2.53
C ASP A 216 12.16 12.76 -1.60
N GLU A 217 11.66 13.98 -1.49
CA GLU A 217 10.61 14.31 -0.53
C GLU A 217 9.27 13.67 -0.91
N SER A 218 8.98 13.52 -2.21
CA SER A 218 7.75 12.92 -2.75
C SER A 218 7.70 11.42 -2.48
N ILE A 219 8.82 10.72 -2.64
CA ILE A 219 8.91 9.28 -2.34
C ILE A 219 8.70 9.03 -0.84
N LYS A 220 9.33 9.86 0.01
CA LYS A 220 9.15 9.75 1.45
C LYS A 220 7.71 10.07 1.87
N ASP A 221 7.11 11.12 1.32
CA ASP A 221 5.70 11.49 1.57
C ASP A 221 4.76 10.33 1.19
N TYR A 222 4.97 9.73 0.03
CA TYR A 222 4.21 8.58 -0.42
C TYR A 222 4.30 7.41 0.55
N VAL A 223 5.49 7.09 1.08
CA VAL A 223 5.65 6.02 2.08
C VAL A 223 4.91 6.36 3.38
N LEU A 224 5.10 7.58 3.89
CA LEU A 224 4.46 8.05 5.12
C LEU A 224 2.93 8.02 5.00
N VAL A 225 2.38 8.58 3.92
CA VAL A 225 0.93 8.75 3.75
C VAL A 225 0.26 7.46 3.29
N LYS A 226 0.75 6.83 2.23
CA LYS A 226 0.08 5.67 1.63
C LYS A 226 0.21 4.43 2.52
N TYR A 227 1.38 4.21 3.12
CA TYR A 227 1.64 3.00 3.87
C TYR A 227 1.54 3.21 5.37
N PHE A 228 2.30 4.13 5.97
CA PHE A 228 2.34 4.21 7.44
C PHE A 228 1.12 4.90 8.07
N TYR A 229 0.53 5.88 7.40
CA TYR A 229 -0.69 6.51 7.88
C TYR A 229 -1.94 5.68 7.60
N LYS A 230 -2.09 5.16 6.37
CA LYS A 230 -3.33 4.51 5.92
C LYS A 230 -3.37 2.99 6.15
N LYS A 231 -2.25 2.28 6.10
CA LYS A 231 -2.24 0.81 5.95
C LYS A 231 -1.57 0.07 7.11
N TYR A 232 -0.30 0.35 7.36
CA TYR A 232 0.49 -0.36 8.37
C TYR A 232 0.49 0.36 9.72
N LYS A 233 0.68 -0.43 10.78
CA LYS A 233 0.86 -0.01 12.17
C LYS A 233 1.68 -1.10 12.83
N GLY A 234 2.79 -0.73 13.48
CA GLY A 234 3.70 -1.67 14.11
C GLY A 234 4.73 -0.96 15.00
N PRO A 235 5.25 -1.62 16.04
CA PRO A 235 6.25 -1.03 16.93
C PRO A 235 7.53 -0.63 16.21
N GLU A 236 7.93 -1.34 15.16
CA GLU A 236 9.10 -1.03 14.33
C GLU A 236 8.91 0.27 13.55
N ILE A 237 7.72 0.51 12.98
CA ILE A 237 7.38 1.76 12.29
C ILE A 237 7.34 2.91 13.29
N ASN A 238 6.72 2.70 14.47
CA ASN A 238 6.68 3.69 15.53
C ASN A 238 8.09 4.12 15.96
N LYS A 239 8.95 3.13 16.25
CA LYS A 239 10.34 3.36 16.63
C LYS A 239 11.09 4.16 15.56
N ALA A 240 11.01 3.75 14.30
CA ALA A 240 11.68 4.45 13.21
C ALA A 240 11.19 5.90 13.05
N LEU A 241 9.87 6.14 13.16
CA LEU A 241 9.31 7.49 13.12
C LEU A 241 9.79 8.37 14.29
N ARG A 242 9.89 7.81 15.51
CA ARG A 242 10.44 8.52 16.68
C ARG A 242 11.88 8.94 16.48
N GLU A 243 12.69 8.07 15.88
CA GLU A 243 14.11 8.31 15.64
C GLU A 243 14.36 9.26 14.47
N GLN A 244 13.47 9.26 13.47
CA GLN A 244 13.59 10.07 12.26
C GLN A 244 13.01 11.47 12.43
N LEU A 245 11.87 11.64 13.11
CA LEU A 245 11.16 12.92 13.17
C LEU A 245 12.03 14.11 13.63
N PRO A 246 12.88 14.01 14.67
CA PRO A 246 13.75 15.11 15.10
C PRO A 246 14.84 15.48 14.07
N LYS A 247 15.15 14.57 13.14
CA LYS A 247 16.17 14.74 12.09
C LYS A 247 15.58 15.18 10.75
N GLU A 248 14.26 15.10 10.59
CA GLU A 248 13.59 15.41 9.34
C GLU A 248 13.74 16.90 9.02
N ILE A 249 14.17 17.21 7.79
CA ILE A 249 14.38 18.58 7.34
C ILE A 249 13.18 19.02 6.50
N ASN A 250 12.62 18.11 5.71
CA ASN A 250 11.47 18.43 4.88
C ASN A 250 10.22 18.71 5.74
N LYS A 251 9.60 19.86 5.49
CA LYS A 251 8.47 20.38 6.28
C LYS A 251 7.25 19.46 6.21
N ILE A 252 6.92 18.96 5.02
CA ILE A 252 5.73 18.12 4.79
C ILE A 252 5.91 16.77 5.47
N ASN A 253 7.05 16.12 5.25
CA ASN A 253 7.40 14.83 5.86
C ASN A 253 7.47 14.92 7.38
N LYS A 254 7.99 16.02 7.94
CA LYS A 254 7.97 16.28 9.39
C LYS A 254 6.55 16.37 9.93
N ILE A 255 5.66 17.11 9.26
CA ILE A 255 4.25 17.22 9.66
C ILE A 255 3.55 15.86 9.58
N TRP A 256 3.78 15.08 8.53
CA TRP A 256 3.22 13.73 8.41
C TRP A 256 3.75 12.76 9.46
N GLY A 257 5.05 12.75 9.70
CA GLY A 257 5.67 11.95 10.75
C GLY A 257 5.06 12.25 12.12
N ALA A 258 4.93 13.55 12.46
CA ALA A 258 4.26 13.99 13.68
C ALA A 258 2.78 13.54 13.73
N ARG A 259 2.04 13.71 12.64
CA ARG A 259 0.64 13.30 12.56
C ARG A 259 0.47 11.79 12.72
N ILE A 260 1.35 10.99 12.15
CA ILE A 260 1.33 9.53 12.31
C ILE A 260 1.62 9.17 13.77
N LEU A 261 2.69 9.73 14.36
CA LEU A 261 3.03 9.51 15.77
C LEU A 261 1.86 9.85 16.70
N LEU A 262 1.21 11.00 16.52
CA LEU A 262 0.07 11.41 17.35
C LEU A 262 -1.18 10.57 17.07
N ARG A 263 -1.63 10.48 15.82
CA ARG A 263 -2.97 9.93 15.51
C ARG A 263 -3.02 8.41 15.41
N ARG A 264 -1.90 7.74 15.12
CA ARG A 264 -1.85 6.28 14.93
C ARG A 264 -1.31 5.54 16.16
N TYR A 265 -0.38 6.17 16.89
CA TYR A 265 0.27 5.57 18.06
C TYR A 265 -0.16 6.27 19.35
N GLY A 266 0.13 7.57 19.47
CA GLY A 266 -0.45 8.43 20.49
C GLY A 266 -0.08 8.07 21.94
N SER A 267 1.13 7.58 22.19
CA SER A 267 1.63 7.44 23.56
C SER A 267 2.21 8.75 24.12
N PRO A 268 2.37 8.88 25.45
CA PRO A 268 3.09 10.01 26.06
C PRO A 268 4.46 10.28 25.41
N THR A 269 5.25 9.24 25.15
CA THR A 269 6.56 9.40 24.48
C THR A 269 6.42 9.92 23.06
N ASP A 270 5.44 9.45 22.27
CA ASP A 270 5.21 9.95 20.90
C ASP A 270 4.88 11.45 20.91
N TYR A 271 3.98 11.86 21.80
CA TYR A 271 3.60 13.26 21.95
C TYR A 271 4.77 14.14 22.39
N ASN A 272 5.57 13.67 23.35
CA ASN A 272 6.73 14.41 23.82
C ASN A 272 7.76 14.64 22.69
N ILE A 273 8.02 13.63 21.86
CA ILE A 273 8.92 13.77 20.71
C ILE A 273 8.41 14.82 19.73
N VAL A 274 7.11 14.84 19.43
CA VAL A 274 6.50 15.85 18.56
C VAL A 274 6.60 17.24 19.19
N LYS A 275 6.35 17.36 20.50
CA LYS A 275 6.46 18.61 21.25
C LYS A 275 7.88 19.16 21.23
N GLU A 276 8.89 18.35 21.54
CA GLU A 276 10.30 18.75 21.48
C GLU A 276 10.73 19.14 20.06
N THR A 277 10.22 18.43 19.04
CA THR A 277 10.48 18.76 17.63
C THR A 277 9.90 20.14 17.29
N MET A 278 8.66 20.42 17.69
CA MET A 278 8.03 21.73 17.50
C MET A 278 8.79 22.85 18.23
N GLU A 279 9.27 22.61 19.45
CA GLU A 279 10.01 23.61 20.22
C GLU A 279 11.32 24.03 19.53
N LYS A 280 12.02 23.04 18.94
CA LYS A 280 13.27 23.22 18.17
C LYS A 280 13.06 23.69 16.74
N GLU A 281 11.83 23.64 16.21
CA GLU A 281 11.52 24.08 14.86
C GLU A 281 11.70 25.60 14.71
N THR A 282 12.43 25.98 13.66
CA THR A 282 12.76 27.38 13.33
C THR A 282 11.85 27.93 12.24
N ASP A 283 11.32 27.07 11.35
CA ASP A 283 10.35 27.47 10.35
C ASP A 283 8.98 27.75 10.98
N SER A 284 8.49 28.99 10.86
CA SER A 284 7.30 29.45 11.57
C SER A 284 6.01 28.74 11.12
N GLU A 285 5.90 28.39 9.84
CA GLU A 285 4.72 27.70 9.29
C GLU A 285 4.68 26.23 9.73
N THR A 286 5.82 25.54 9.67
CA THR A 286 5.96 24.16 10.16
C THR A 286 5.71 24.11 11.66
N LYS A 287 6.29 25.04 12.43
CA LYS A 287 6.07 25.15 13.87
C LYS A 287 4.60 25.36 14.21
N LYS A 288 3.92 26.26 13.50
CA LYS A 288 2.47 26.51 13.66
C LYS A 288 1.66 25.25 13.34
N SER A 289 2.02 24.52 12.30
CA SER A 289 1.34 23.28 11.92
C SER A 289 1.50 22.19 12.99
N LEU A 290 2.71 21.99 13.51
CA LEU A 290 2.96 21.07 14.62
C LEU A 290 2.22 21.52 15.90
N GLN A 291 2.18 22.82 16.17
CA GLN A 291 1.44 23.37 17.32
C GLN A 291 -0.06 23.10 17.22
N ILE A 292 -0.65 23.18 16.01
CA ILE A 292 -2.06 22.83 15.80
C ILE A 292 -2.28 21.34 16.10
N GLU A 293 -1.44 20.45 15.57
CA GLU A 293 -1.55 19.02 15.83
C GLU A 293 -1.45 18.70 17.34
N LEU A 294 -0.57 19.38 18.09
CA LEU A 294 -0.43 19.19 19.55
C LEU A 294 -1.58 19.82 20.36
N LYS A 295 -2.03 21.01 19.99
CA LYS A 295 -3.11 21.72 20.70
C LYS A 295 -4.40 20.90 20.69
N ASP A 296 -4.74 20.39 19.51
CA ASP A 296 -5.98 19.64 19.26
C ASP A 296 -5.83 18.15 19.62
N TYR A 297 -4.63 17.72 20.00
CA TYR A 297 -4.34 16.33 20.33
C TYR A 297 -5.19 15.83 21.50
N ARG A 298 -5.87 14.72 21.27
CA ARG A 298 -6.41 13.85 22.30
C ARG A 298 -5.89 12.45 22.02
N THR A 299 -5.67 11.69 23.08
CA THR A 299 -5.25 10.30 22.95
C THR A 299 -6.20 9.57 21.98
N PRO A 300 -5.71 8.90 20.93
CA PRO A 300 -6.56 8.23 19.96
C PRO A 300 -7.48 7.23 20.66
N ARG A 301 -8.74 7.14 20.21
CA ARG A 301 -9.65 6.09 20.66
C ARG A 301 -9.06 4.74 20.23
N PRO A 302 -8.93 3.75 21.15
CA PRO A 302 -8.46 2.41 20.83
C PRO A 302 -9.25 1.75 19.69
N ASP A 303 -8.53 1.00 18.85
CA ASP A 303 -9.12 0.28 17.72
C ASP A 303 -10.20 -0.70 18.21
N SER A 304 -11.19 -1.03 17.36
CA SER A 304 -12.29 -1.92 17.77
C SER A 304 -11.79 -3.32 18.18
N GLY A 305 -10.66 -3.77 17.64
CA GLY A 305 -10.01 -5.04 17.97
C GLY A 305 -9.15 -5.02 19.24
N GLU A 306 -8.91 -3.86 19.86
CA GLU A 306 -8.13 -3.78 21.10
C GLU A 306 -8.97 -4.28 22.29
N THR A 307 -8.41 -5.19 23.09
CA THR A 307 -9.09 -5.78 24.24
C THR A 307 -9.03 -4.86 25.45
N PRO A 308 -10.00 -4.92 26.39
CA PRO A 308 -9.89 -4.19 27.65
C PRO A 308 -8.60 -4.47 28.43
N GLN A 309 -8.06 -5.70 28.31
CA GLN A 309 -6.79 -6.08 28.93
C GLN A 309 -5.60 -5.33 28.30
N SER A 310 -5.52 -5.28 26.97
CA SER A 310 -4.50 -4.48 26.27
C SER A 310 -4.61 -2.99 26.62
N MET A 311 -5.84 -2.47 26.69
CA MET A 311 -6.07 -1.08 27.05
C MET A 311 -5.62 -0.77 28.49
N ILE A 312 -5.91 -1.63 29.48
CA ILE A 312 -5.45 -1.37 30.85
C ILE A 312 -3.92 -1.43 30.96
N ASP A 313 -3.27 -2.35 30.25
CA ASP A 313 -1.81 -2.44 30.21
C ASP A 313 -1.19 -1.20 29.52
N SER A 314 -1.81 -0.69 28.45
CA SER A 314 -1.45 0.60 27.83
C SER A 314 -1.58 1.77 28.79
N LEU A 315 -2.67 1.85 29.57
CA LEU A 315 -2.90 2.92 30.54
C LEU A 315 -1.88 2.88 31.69
N ILE A 316 -1.51 1.70 32.17
CA ILE A 316 -0.41 1.51 33.13
C ILE A 316 0.91 2.00 32.53
N SER A 317 1.21 1.62 31.29
CA SER A 317 2.40 2.11 30.57
C SER A 317 2.38 3.63 30.44
N TYR A 318 1.24 4.25 30.16
CA TYR A 318 1.12 5.71 30.08
C TYR A 318 1.41 6.38 31.42
N ASN A 319 0.94 5.82 32.53
CA ASN A 319 1.27 6.35 33.86
C ASN A 319 2.78 6.34 34.14
N ASN A 320 3.48 5.27 33.75
CA ASN A 320 4.93 5.19 33.89
C ASN A 320 5.65 6.22 33.02
N GLN A 321 5.28 6.33 31.74
CA GLN A 321 5.90 7.31 30.84
C GLN A 321 5.63 8.75 31.30
N CYS A 322 4.41 9.07 31.75
CA CYS A 322 4.09 10.38 32.31
C CYS A 322 4.96 10.73 33.53
N TYR A 323 5.27 9.75 34.38
CA TYR A 323 6.19 9.95 35.50
C TYR A 323 7.63 10.18 35.05
N GLU A 324 8.13 9.34 34.14
CA GLU A 324 9.49 9.44 33.57
C GLU A 324 9.73 10.77 32.84
N LEU A 325 8.71 11.30 32.18
CA LEU A 325 8.73 12.61 31.51
C LEU A 325 8.57 13.80 32.48
N GLY A 326 8.41 13.55 33.78
CA GLY A 326 8.23 14.58 34.79
C GLY A 326 6.86 15.28 34.73
N TRP A 327 5.86 14.66 34.10
CA TRP A 327 4.51 15.22 34.01
C TRP A 327 3.63 14.93 35.24
N LEU A 328 4.10 14.01 36.09
CA LEU A 328 3.59 13.79 37.44
C LEU A 328 4.58 14.39 38.43
N SER A 329 4.16 15.41 39.17
CA SER A 329 5.05 16.21 40.03
C SER A 329 5.66 15.44 41.19
N TYR A 330 5.06 14.31 41.59
CA TYR A 330 5.48 13.53 42.75
C TYR A 330 5.37 12.03 42.54
N GLU A 331 6.31 11.26 43.09
CA GLU A 331 6.32 9.79 43.07
C GLU A 331 5.07 9.19 43.72
N TRP A 332 4.55 9.81 44.79
CA TRP A 332 3.36 9.30 45.46
C TRP A 332 2.11 9.39 44.57
N VAL A 333 2.02 10.37 43.66
CA VAL A 333 0.92 10.50 42.68
C VAL A 333 0.98 9.34 41.69
N TRP A 334 2.18 9.05 41.18
CA TRP A 334 2.44 7.90 40.32
C TRP A 334 2.06 6.58 41.01
N ASN A 335 2.44 6.39 42.28
CA ASN A 335 2.12 5.20 43.07
C ASN A 335 0.61 5.01 43.28
N ILE A 336 -0.14 6.08 43.56
CA ILE A 336 -1.60 6.02 43.68
C ILE A 336 -2.23 5.59 42.36
N ASN A 337 -1.85 6.24 41.25
CA ASN A 337 -2.34 5.89 39.92
C ASN A 337 -2.06 4.42 39.60
N LYS A 338 -0.81 3.98 39.79
CA LYS A 338 -0.39 2.61 39.56
C LYS A 338 -1.22 1.62 40.38
N THR A 339 -1.41 1.88 41.68
CA THR A 339 -2.19 1.00 42.57
C THR A 339 -3.64 0.86 42.10
N GLN A 340 -4.29 1.96 41.70
CA GLN A 340 -5.66 1.92 41.20
C GLN A 340 -5.78 1.16 39.88
N LEU A 341 -4.86 1.37 38.95
CA LEU A 341 -4.83 0.66 37.66
C LEU A 341 -4.55 -0.83 37.84
N GLU A 342 -3.66 -1.21 38.76
CA GLU A 342 -3.38 -2.60 39.12
C GLU A 342 -4.60 -3.30 39.73
N ASN A 343 -5.35 -2.61 40.59
CA ASN A 343 -6.60 -3.12 41.14
C ASN A 343 -7.68 -3.30 40.07
N ALA A 344 -7.80 -2.35 39.14
CA ALA A 344 -8.71 -2.48 38.00
C ALA A 344 -8.32 -3.68 37.12
N ARG A 345 -7.02 -3.88 36.85
CA ARG A 345 -6.51 -5.03 36.11
C ARG A 345 -6.81 -6.35 36.80
N LEU A 346 -6.65 -6.41 38.12
CA LEU A 346 -7.00 -7.58 38.92
C LEU A 346 -8.50 -7.92 38.78
N MET A 347 -9.38 -6.92 38.95
CA MET A 347 -10.83 -7.13 38.81
C MET A 347 -11.22 -7.62 37.42
N LEU A 348 -10.59 -7.05 36.37
CA LEU A 348 -10.82 -7.46 34.99
C LEU A 348 -10.43 -8.93 34.78
N ASN A 349 -9.25 -9.32 35.25
CA ASN A 349 -8.75 -10.69 35.15
C ASN A 349 -9.59 -11.71 35.93
N THR A 350 -10.23 -11.29 37.01
CA THR A 350 -11.16 -12.13 37.78
C THR A 350 -12.57 -12.22 37.18
N GLY A 351 -12.85 -11.54 36.06
CA GLY A 351 -14.15 -11.59 35.39
C GLY A 351 -15.20 -10.62 35.94
N TYR A 352 -14.77 -9.53 36.59
CA TYR A 352 -15.66 -8.50 37.13
C TYR A 352 -15.52 -7.15 36.38
N PRO A 353 -16.05 -7.04 35.14
CA PRO A 353 -15.95 -5.80 34.35
C PRO A 353 -16.67 -4.61 35.00
N SER A 354 -17.81 -4.83 35.68
CA SER A 354 -18.52 -3.75 36.39
C SER A 354 -17.69 -3.19 37.56
N SER A 355 -17.03 -4.05 38.33
CA SER A 355 -16.12 -3.59 39.40
C SER A 355 -14.90 -2.88 38.82
N THR A 356 -14.39 -3.35 37.68
CA THR A 356 -13.31 -2.67 36.94
C THR A 356 -13.73 -1.26 36.53
N ALA A 357 -14.93 -1.09 35.98
CA ALA A 357 -15.48 0.21 35.57
C ALA A 357 -15.64 1.17 36.76
N ILE A 358 -16.06 0.68 37.93
CA ILE A 358 -16.16 1.49 39.17
C ILE A 358 -14.78 1.98 39.61
N ILE A 359 -13.75 1.12 39.58
CA ILE A 359 -12.38 1.50 39.92
C ILE A 359 -11.85 2.54 38.93
N LEU A 360 -12.09 2.35 37.63
CA LEU A 360 -11.69 3.33 36.61
C LEU A 360 -12.40 4.67 36.77
N GLN A 361 -13.68 4.69 37.17
CA GLN A 361 -14.38 5.94 37.48
C GLN A 361 -13.77 6.66 38.68
N ALA A 362 -13.37 5.94 39.73
CA ALA A 362 -12.67 6.50 40.87
C ALA A 362 -11.29 7.05 40.47
N TYR A 363 -10.59 6.34 39.59
CA TYR A 363 -9.32 6.78 38.99
C TYR A 363 -9.48 8.05 38.16
N GLU A 364 -10.49 8.14 37.29
CA GLU A 364 -10.82 9.34 36.53
C GLU A 364 -11.06 10.56 37.45
N ASN A 365 -11.82 10.37 38.52
CA ASN A 365 -12.08 11.41 39.53
C ASN A 365 -10.80 11.85 40.23
N TRP A 366 -9.95 10.89 40.60
CA TRP A 366 -8.64 11.16 41.20
C TRP A 366 -7.74 11.96 40.25
N VAL A 367 -7.62 11.56 38.97
CA VAL A 367 -6.81 12.27 37.97
C VAL A 367 -7.31 13.72 37.77
N ASN A 368 -8.63 13.94 37.75
CA ASN A 368 -9.22 15.28 37.72
C ASN A 368 -8.82 16.13 38.94
N THR A 369 -8.94 15.56 40.14
CA THR A 369 -8.55 16.23 41.39
C THR A 369 -7.06 16.55 41.41
N ALA A 370 -6.21 15.59 41.04
CA ALA A 370 -4.76 15.75 41.01
C ALA A 370 -4.32 16.82 39.97
N LYS A 371 -5.01 16.92 38.84
CA LYS A 371 -4.85 18.04 37.90
C LYS A 371 -5.20 19.39 38.55
N GLY A 372 -6.33 19.46 39.27
CA GLY A 372 -6.76 20.68 39.96
C GLY A 372 -5.75 21.19 40.99
N TYR A 373 -5.00 20.28 41.62
CA TYR A 373 -3.90 20.61 42.54
C TYR A 373 -2.55 20.86 41.84
N GLY A 374 -2.45 20.74 40.52
CA GLY A 374 -1.20 20.88 39.77
C GLY A 374 -0.20 19.73 39.98
N TRP A 375 -0.66 18.57 40.47
CA TRP A 375 0.16 17.37 40.63
C TRP A 375 0.34 16.59 39.33
N ILE A 376 -0.57 16.82 38.39
CA ILE A 376 -0.56 16.29 37.03
C ILE A 376 -0.69 17.49 36.09
N ASN A 377 0.23 17.63 35.14
CA ASN A 377 0.14 18.72 34.16
C ASN A 377 -0.90 18.42 33.05
N GLU A 378 -1.14 19.38 32.16
CA GLU A 378 -2.10 19.21 31.06
C GLU A 378 -1.73 18.05 30.12
N ASP A 379 -0.44 17.84 29.87
CA ASP A 379 0.03 16.81 28.95
C ASP A 379 -0.28 15.41 29.50
N ALA A 380 0.08 15.10 30.76
CA ALA A 380 -0.27 13.83 31.39
C ALA A 380 -1.78 13.62 31.49
N TYR A 381 -2.54 14.67 31.77
CA TYR A 381 -4.01 14.59 31.83
C TYR A 381 -4.62 14.06 30.52
N ARG A 382 -4.09 14.46 29.35
CA ARG A 382 -4.59 14.00 28.05
C ARG A 382 -4.55 12.47 27.89
N PHE A 383 -3.54 11.81 28.48
CA PHE A 383 -3.39 10.36 28.40
C PHE A 383 -4.14 9.65 29.51
N LEU A 384 -3.94 10.09 30.75
CA LEU A 384 -4.46 9.41 31.92
C LEU A 384 -5.99 9.50 32.02
N TYR A 385 -6.57 10.65 31.67
CA TYR A 385 -8.02 10.85 31.74
C TYR A 385 -8.75 10.30 30.51
N TYR A 386 -8.44 10.79 29.29
CA TYR A 386 -9.24 10.41 28.12
C TYR A 386 -9.15 8.91 27.80
N TYR A 387 -7.98 8.29 27.99
CA TYR A 387 -7.82 6.87 27.69
C TYR A 387 -8.54 5.97 28.70
N SER A 388 -8.60 6.36 29.98
CA SER A 388 -9.39 5.63 30.99
C SER A 388 -10.88 5.71 30.72
N VAL A 389 -11.39 6.87 30.25
CA VAL A 389 -12.77 7.01 29.80
C VAL A 389 -13.10 6.03 28.67
N TYR A 390 -12.23 5.91 27.65
CA TYR A 390 -12.44 4.95 26.56
C TYR A 390 -12.45 3.49 27.02
N LEU A 391 -11.58 3.14 27.97
CA LEU A 391 -11.57 1.81 28.58
C LEU A 391 -12.87 1.55 29.35
N ARG A 392 -13.32 2.51 30.16
CA ARG A 392 -14.56 2.37 30.91
C ARG A 392 -15.79 2.25 30.00
N GLU A 393 -15.85 2.99 28.89
CA GLU A 393 -16.91 2.85 27.88
C GLU A 393 -16.92 1.49 27.18
N ARG A 394 -15.79 0.77 27.17
CA ARG A 394 -15.64 -0.53 26.53
C ARG A 394 -16.07 -1.70 27.42
N LEU A 395 -15.96 -1.53 28.74
CA LEU A 395 -16.36 -2.50 29.77
C LEU A 395 -17.89 -2.53 29.93
#